data_AF-A0A7S0SQX2-F1
#
_entry.id   AF-A0A7S0SQX2-F1
#
_cell.length_a   1.000
_cell.length_b   1.000
_cell.length_c   1.000
_cell.angle_alpha   90.00
_cell.angle_beta   90.00
_cell.angle_gamma   90.00
#
_symmetry.space_group_name_H-M   'P 1'
#
loop_
_entity.id
_entity.type
_entity.pdbx_description
1 polymer ?
#
loop_
_entity_poly.entity_id
_entity_poly.type
_entity_poly.pdbx_seq_one_letter_code
_entity_poly.pdbx_strand_id
1 'polypeptide(L)'
;MGPKKPRKTKAELEAERLLREEEERKAKLLEEKRINEEIEAKRIEDLRIQKENYNFRITEISRLEIEYNNMLERIKDLISQRIAEEALEAEKLNWEKFKNPTDEPDASNQRDMNTFISLTNEFEVKEFPETLDIIEKIEKVASNMDEVWSDRLADGDNKAQHQSYNYLNDFSNMIVNKLDKATANCLRFVDTLWNDKQEMHIESVISS
;
A
#
# COMPACT_ATOMS: atom_id res chain seq x y z
N MET A 1 -38.36 33.47 -89.22
CA MET A 1 -37.84 34.83 -88.91
C MET A 1 -38.81 35.52 -87.96
N GLY A 2 -38.45 35.66 -86.68
CA GLY A 2 -39.32 36.29 -85.67
C GLY A 2 -39.21 37.82 -85.67
N PRO A 3 -40.27 38.56 -85.28
CA PRO A 3 -40.36 40.01 -85.41
C PRO A 3 -39.40 40.75 -84.47
N LYS A 4 -38.72 41.78 -85.00
CA LYS A 4 -37.81 42.66 -84.25
C LYS A 4 -38.59 43.51 -83.25
N LYS A 5 -38.24 43.42 -81.96
CA LYS A 5 -38.80 44.26 -80.89
C LYS A 5 -38.39 45.74 -81.05
N PRO A 6 -39.27 46.71 -80.74
CA PRO A 6 -38.98 48.14 -80.79
C PRO A 6 -37.95 48.56 -79.73
N ARG A 7 -37.08 49.52 -80.07
CA ARG A 7 -36.06 50.08 -79.16
C ARG A 7 -36.73 51.03 -78.16
N LYS A 8 -36.55 50.77 -76.85
CA LYS A 8 -36.99 51.63 -75.73
C LYS A 8 -36.26 52.99 -75.75
N THR A 9 -36.89 54.05 -75.24
CA THR A 9 -36.30 55.39 -75.16
C THR A 9 -35.33 55.53 -73.97
N LYS A 10 -34.38 56.47 -74.03
CA LYS A 10 -33.31 56.64 -73.02
C LYS A 10 -33.84 56.92 -71.61
N ALA A 11 -34.96 57.64 -71.49
CA ALA A 11 -35.61 57.96 -70.21
C ALA A 11 -36.32 56.74 -69.58
N GLU A 12 -36.92 55.87 -70.41
CA GLU A 12 -37.54 54.62 -69.94
C GLU A 12 -36.49 53.61 -69.46
N LEU A 13 -35.32 53.57 -70.11
CA LEU A 13 -34.19 52.74 -69.67
C LEU A 13 -33.59 53.20 -68.34
N GLU A 14 -33.62 54.51 -68.05
CA GLU A 14 -33.11 55.06 -66.80
C GLU A 14 -34.09 54.87 -65.64
N ALA A 15 -35.40 55.03 -65.88
CA ALA A 15 -36.45 54.72 -64.91
C ALA A 15 -36.51 53.21 -64.56
N GLU A 16 -36.32 52.33 -65.56
CA GLU A 16 -36.23 50.87 -65.33
C GLU A 16 -34.96 50.49 -64.54
N ARG A 17 -33.86 51.23 -64.72
CA ARG A 17 -32.63 51.04 -63.93
C ARG A 17 -32.84 51.46 -62.47
N LEU A 18 -33.46 52.61 -62.23
CA LEU A 18 -33.79 53.11 -60.89
C LEU A 18 -34.73 52.18 -60.12
N LEU A 19 -35.79 51.67 -60.78
CA LEU A 19 -36.70 50.70 -60.16
C LEU A 19 -35.99 49.39 -59.80
N ARG A 20 -35.11 48.89 -60.68
CA ARG A 20 -34.33 47.68 -60.42
C ARG A 20 -33.33 47.86 -59.27
N GLU A 21 -32.69 49.02 -59.18
CA GLU A 21 -31.79 49.38 -58.07
C GLU A 21 -32.54 49.47 -56.73
N GLU A 22 -33.76 50.03 -56.71
CA GLU A 22 -34.60 50.08 -55.51
C GLU A 22 -35.11 48.70 -55.08
N GLU A 23 -35.52 47.86 -56.04
CA GLU A 23 -35.93 46.48 -55.78
C GLU A 23 -34.76 45.63 -55.28
N GLU A 24 -33.57 45.77 -55.87
CA GLU A 24 -32.37 45.08 -55.41
C GLU A 24 -31.96 45.54 -54.00
N ARG A 25 -32.09 46.84 -53.69
CA ARG A 25 -31.83 47.36 -52.35
C ARG A 25 -32.82 46.81 -51.31
N LYS A 26 -34.11 46.73 -51.66
CA LYS A 26 -35.13 46.12 -50.79
C LYS A 26 -34.89 44.63 -50.59
N ALA A 27 -34.50 43.91 -51.64
CA ALA A 27 -34.15 42.48 -51.56
C ALA A 27 -32.92 42.23 -50.67
N LYS A 28 -31.86 43.05 -50.81
CA LYS A 28 -30.66 42.97 -49.94
C LYS A 28 -30.98 43.22 -48.48
N LEU A 29 -31.81 44.22 -48.18
CA LEU A 29 -32.23 44.52 -46.80
C LEU A 29 -33.10 43.41 -46.19
N LEU A 30 -33.94 42.74 -46.98
CA LEU A 30 -34.73 41.61 -46.50
C LEU A 30 -33.85 40.39 -46.23
N GLU A 31 -32.90 40.10 -47.12
CA GLU A 31 -31.96 38.99 -46.96
C GLU A 31 -31.02 39.21 -45.77
N GLU A 32 -30.52 40.43 -45.59
CA GLU A 32 -29.70 40.81 -44.42
C GLU A 32 -30.47 40.65 -43.10
N LYS A 33 -31.76 41.02 -43.08
CA LYS A 33 -32.63 40.77 -41.92
C LYS A 33 -32.78 39.28 -41.63
N ARG A 34 -32.99 38.46 -42.66
CA ARG A 34 -33.13 37.01 -42.51
C ARG A 34 -31.85 36.37 -41.97
N ILE A 35 -30.69 36.79 -42.48
CA ILE A 35 -29.38 36.31 -41.99
C ILE A 35 -29.17 36.72 -40.53
N ASN A 36 -29.49 37.95 -40.16
CA ASN A 36 -29.36 38.43 -38.79
C ASN A 36 -30.30 37.70 -37.81
N GLU A 37 -31.54 37.42 -38.23
CA GLU A 37 -32.49 36.62 -37.44
C GLU A 37 -32.01 35.18 -37.26
N GLU A 38 -31.41 34.55 -38.29
CA GLU A 38 -30.84 33.21 -38.18
C GLU A 38 -29.61 33.16 -37.27
N ILE A 39 -28.73 34.17 -37.33
CA ILE A 39 -27.57 34.29 -36.44
C ILE A 39 -28.02 34.46 -34.99
N GLU A 40 -29.01 35.32 -34.74
CA GLU A 40 -29.52 35.54 -33.39
C GLU A 40 -30.26 34.31 -32.85
N ALA A 41 -31.03 33.60 -33.69
CA ALA A 41 -31.66 32.34 -33.32
C ALA A 41 -30.63 31.27 -32.94
N LYS A 42 -29.54 31.13 -33.71
CA LYS A 42 -28.43 30.22 -33.38
C LYS A 42 -27.75 30.61 -32.06
N ARG A 43 -27.50 31.90 -31.85
CA ARG A 43 -26.90 32.41 -30.61
C ARG A 43 -27.76 32.10 -29.38
N ILE A 44 -29.08 32.27 -29.49
CA ILE A 44 -30.02 31.98 -28.40
C ILE A 44 -30.02 30.48 -28.09
N GLU A 45 -30.05 29.62 -29.11
CA GLU A 45 -30.02 28.17 -28.93
C GLU A 45 -28.67 27.69 -28.35
N ASP A 46 -27.55 28.24 -28.79
CA ASP A 46 -26.23 27.93 -28.24
C ASP A 46 -26.15 28.30 -26.75
N LEU A 47 -26.69 29.47 -26.36
CA LEU A 47 -26.77 29.88 -24.97
C LEU A 47 -27.69 28.94 -24.15
N ARG A 48 -28.78 28.45 -24.74
CA ARG A 48 -29.67 27.47 -24.11
C ARG A 48 -28.93 26.16 -23.83
N ILE A 49 -28.24 25.62 -24.83
CA ILE A 49 -27.46 24.38 -24.73
C ILE A 49 -26.33 24.54 -23.71
N GLN A 50 -25.61 25.67 -23.71
CA GLN A 50 -24.55 25.93 -22.73
C GLN A 50 -25.10 25.96 -21.30
N LYS A 51 -26.24 26.60 -21.07
CA LYS A 51 -26.88 26.66 -19.75
C LYS A 51 -27.37 25.28 -19.29
N GLU A 52 -27.95 24.50 -20.20
CA GLU A 52 -28.40 23.14 -19.91
C GLU A 52 -27.22 22.22 -19.56
N ASN A 53 -26.14 22.25 -20.35
CA ASN A 53 -24.91 21.51 -20.08
C ASN A 53 -24.25 21.93 -18.76
N TYR A 54 -24.25 23.23 -18.45
CA TYR A 54 -23.71 23.74 -17.20
C TYR A 54 -24.50 23.21 -15.99
N ASN A 55 -25.83 23.27 -16.06
CA ASN A 55 -26.69 22.72 -15.00
C ASN A 55 -26.50 21.21 -14.84
N PHE A 56 -26.43 20.46 -15.94
CA PHE A 56 -26.16 19.03 -15.92
C PHE A 56 -24.82 18.69 -15.24
N ARG A 57 -23.76 19.46 -15.57
CA ARG A 57 -22.46 19.28 -14.93
C ARG A 57 -22.49 19.57 -13.43
N ILE A 58 -23.21 20.60 -12.99
CA ILE A 58 -23.36 20.87 -11.55
C ILE A 58 -24.05 19.70 -10.85
N THR A 59 -25.15 19.20 -11.41
CA THR A 59 -25.86 18.07 -10.81
C THR A 59 -24.99 16.81 -10.75
N GLU A 60 -24.21 16.56 -11.80
CA GLU A 60 -23.33 15.40 -11.85
C GLU A 60 -22.16 15.52 -10.87
N ILE A 61 -21.54 16.70 -10.74
CA ILE A 61 -20.49 16.95 -9.74
C ILE A 61 -21.04 16.71 -8.33
N SER A 62 -22.21 17.24 -8.02
CA SER A 62 -22.83 17.06 -6.69
C SER A 62 -23.12 15.58 -6.40
N ARG A 63 -23.58 14.82 -7.40
CA ARG A 63 -23.76 13.37 -7.26
C ARG A 63 -22.44 12.65 -7.00
N LEU A 64 -21.40 12.96 -7.78
CA LEU A 64 -20.08 12.34 -7.64
C LEU A 64 -19.42 12.67 -6.29
N GLU A 65 -19.63 13.88 -5.77
CA GLU A 65 -19.16 14.27 -4.44
C GLU A 65 -19.83 13.42 -3.34
N ILE A 66 -21.13 13.16 -3.45
CA ILE A 66 -21.85 12.27 -2.52
C ILE A 66 -21.29 10.84 -2.63
N GLU A 67 -21.15 10.31 -3.84
CA GLU A 67 -20.60 8.96 -4.06
C GLU A 67 -19.16 8.84 -3.50
N TYR A 68 -18.32 9.84 -3.71
CA TYR A 68 -16.96 9.89 -3.18
C TYR A 68 -16.94 9.90 -1.65
N ASN A 69 -17.76 10.74 -1.02
CA ASN A 69 -17.84 10.81 0.44
C ASN A 69 -18.33 9.51 1.05
N ASN A 70 -19.34 8.86 0.46
CA ASN A 70 -19.82 7.55 0.89
C ASN A 70 -18.72 6.48 0.79
N MET A 71 -17.90 6.52 -0.26
CA MET A 71 -16.76 5.60 -0.41
C MET A 71 -15.68 5.87 0.64
N LEU A 72 -15.38 7.13 0.94
CA LEU A 72 -14.45 7.48 2.02
C LEU A 72 -14.94 6.99 3.39
N GLU A 73 -16.22 7.16 3.70
CA GLU A 73 -16.82 6.65 4.95
C GLU A 73 -16.71 5.13 5.02
N ARG A 74 -17.07 4.42 3.94
CA ARG A 74 -16.93 2.97 3.88
C ARG A 74 -15.48 2.50 4.10
N ILE A 75 -14.50 3.19 3.50
CA ILE A 75 -13.09 2.86 3.70
C ILE A 75 -12.69 3.06 5.16
N LYS A 76 -13.13 4.16 5.79
CA LYS A 76 -12.88 4.40 7.22
C LYS A 76 -13.48 3.29 8.08
N ASP A 77 -14.72 2.90 7.82
CA ASP A 77 -15.39 1.83 8.56
C ASP A 77 -14.64 0.50 8.43
N LEU A 78 -14.19 0.14 7.22
CA LEU A 78 -13.39 -1.06 6.99
C LEU A 78 -12.05 -1.03 7.72
N ILE A 79 -11.37 0.12 7.72
CA ILE A 79 -10.12 0.30 8.47
C ILE A 79 -10.39 0.16 9.98
N SER A 80 -11.44 0.78 10.49
CA SER A 80 -11.80 0.69 11.91
C SER A 80 -12.19 -0.74 12.33
N GLN A 81 -12.92 -1.46 11.48
CA GLN A 81 -13.25 -2.87 11.71
C GLN A 81 -11.98 -3.73 11.77
N ARG A 82 -11.08 -3.56 10.79
CA ARG A 82 -9.82 -4.30 10.76
C ARG A 82 -8.96 -4.04 12.00
N ILE A 83 -8.81 -2.78 12.41
CA ILE A 83 -8.06 -2.42 13.63
C ILE A 83 -8.70 -3.06 14.86
N ALA A 84 -10.03 -3.09 14.95
CA ALA A 84 -10.73 -3.73 16.06
C ALA A 84 -10.54 -5.26 16.07
N GLU A 85 -10.53 -5.90 14.90
CA GLU A 85 -10.25 -7.33 14.76
C GLU A 85 -8.81 -7.66 15.18
N GLU A 86 -7.82 -6.91 14.71
CA GLU A 86 -6.41 -7.04 15.10
C GLU A 86 -6.23 -6.86 16.62
N ALA A 87 -6.94 -5.89 17.22
CA ALA A 87 -6.92 -5.68 18.67
C ALA A 87 -7.53 -6.86 19.46
N LEU A 88 -8.65 -7.42 18.97
CA LEU A 88 -9.28 -8.58 19.58
C LEU A 88 -8.40 -9.84 19.48
N GLU A 89 -7.71 -10.01 18.36
CA GLU A 89 -6.77 -11.12 18.18
C GLU A 89 -5.56 -10.99 19.09
N ALA A 90 -4.98 -9.79 19.20
CA ALA A 90 -3.90 -9.51 20.15
C ALA A 90 -4.34 -9.74 21.61
N GLU A 91 -5.57 -9.36 21.97
CA GLU A 91 -6.11 -9.62 23.31
C GLU A 91 -6.28 -11.12 23.59
N LYS A 92 -6.78 -11.89 22.61
CA LYS A 92 -6.87 -13.36 22.72
C LYS A 92 -5.49 -13.99 22.93
N LEU A 93 -4.49 -13.58 22.16
CA LEU A 93 -3.13 -14.08 22.31
C LEU A 93 -2.56 -13.76 23.69
N ASN A 94 -2.81 -12.54 24.21
CA ASN A 94 -2.39 -12.16 25.55
C ASN A 94 -3.10 -13.01 26.64
N TRP A 95 -4.39 -13.29 26.48
CA TRP A 95 -5.11 -14.18 27.39
C TRP A 95 -4.58 -15.61 27.36
N GLU A 96 -4.19 -16.11 26.19
CA GLU A 96 -3.56 -17.42 26.07
C GLU A 96 -2.20 -17.47 26.76
N LYS A 97 -1.36 -16.45 26.59
CA LYS A 97 -0.09 -16.30 27.32
C LYS A 97 -0.31 -16.24 28.83
N PHE A 98 -1.35 -15.54 29.30
CA PHE A 98 -1.67 -15.50 30.74
C PHE A 98 -2.14 -16.87 31.27
N LYS A 99 -2.95 -17.60 30.50
CA LYS A 99 -3.48 -18.91 30.90
C LYS A 99 -2.40 -19.99 30.87
N ASN A 100 -1.46 -19.90 29.93
CA ASN A 100 -0.35 -20.81 29.75
C ASN A 100 0.97 -20.04 29.83
N PRO A 101 1.42 -19.63 31.02
CA PRO A 101 2.71 -18.96 31.17
C PRO A 101 3.82 -19.87 30.64
N THR A 102 4.60 -19.38 29.70
CA THR A 102 5.83 -20.02 29.23
C THR A 102 7.02 -19.39 29.92
N ASP A 103 8.09 -20.17 30.15
CA ASP A 103 9.38 -19.66 30.65
C ASP A 103 10.23 -19.05 29.52
N GLU A 104 9.68 -18.95 28.31
CA GLU A 104 10.36 -18.45 27.12
C GLU A 104 10.31 -16.91 27.10
N PRO A 105 11.42 -16.24 26.72
CA PRO A 105 11.44 -14.78 26.62
C PRO A 105 10.51 -14.31 25.50
N ASP A 106 9.80 -13.20 25.73
CA ASP A 106 8.95 -12.61 24.70
C ASP A 106 9.82 -11.88 23.66
N ALA A 107 9.86 -12.42 22.44
CA ALA A 107 10.62 -11.88 21.31
C ALA A 107 10.22 -10.44 20.94
N SER A 108 9.00 -10.03 21.25
CA SER A 108 8.52 -8.66 21.02
C SER A 108 8.99 -7.67 22.10
N ASN A 109 9.41 -8.16 23.27
CA ASN A 109 9.86 -7.35 24.39
C ASN A 109 11.39 -7.24 24.42
N GLN A 110 11.89 -6.05 24.06
CA GLN A 110 13.31 -5.73 24.08
C GLN A 110 14.01 -6.07 25.40
N ARG A 111 13.35 -5.84 26.54
CA ARG A 111 13.94 -6.07 27.87
C ARG A 111 14.16 -7.56 28.11
N ASP A 112 13.20 -8.39 27.71
CA ASP A 112 13.27 -9.83 27.91
C ASP A 112 14.37 -10.42 27.02
N MET A 113 14.47 -9.95 25.77
CA MET A 113 15.53 -10.35 24.85
C MET A 113 16.93 -9.98 25.33
N ASN A 114 17.12 -8.75 25.81
CA ASN A 114 18.39 -8.35 26.39
C ASN A 114 18.75 -9.20 27.62
N THR A 115 17.76 -9.48 28.48
CA THR A 115 17.96 -10.30 29.67
C THR A 115 18.34 -11.73 29.29
N PHE A 116 17.65 -12.34 28.32
CA PHE A 116 17.95 -13.67 27.81
C PHE A 116 19.36 -13.75 27.20
N ILE A 117 19.74 -12.77 26.38
CA ILE A 117 21.09 -12.69 25.78
C ILE A 117 22.16 -12.60 26.87
N SER A 118 21.97 -11.73 27.88
CA SER A 118 22.92 -11.59 28.98
C SER A 118 23.07 -12.87 29.79
N LEU A 119 21.95 -13.46 30.24
CA LEU A 119 21.95 -14.70 31.04
C LEU A 119 22.57 -15.86 30.27
N THR A 120 22.24 -16.00 28.99
CA THR A 120 22.76 -17.10 28.16
C THR A 120 24.25 -16.93 27.87
N ASN A 121 24.73 -15.69 27.70
CA ASN A 121 26.15 -15.42 27.54
C ASN A 121 26.94 -15.76 28.81
N GLU A 122 26.43 -15.39 29.98
CA GLU A 122 27.05 -15.67 31.28
C GLU A 122 27.05 -17.17 31.65
N PHE A 123 26.08 -17.94 31.15
CA PHE A 123 25.98 -19.36 31.45
C PHE A 123 27.13 -20.15 30.81
N GLU A 124 28.13 -20.54 31.61
CA GLU A 124 29.23 -21.39 31.15
C GLU A 124 28.83 -22.86 31.16
N VAL A 125 28.78 -23.46 29.97
CA VAL A 125 28.51 -24.89 29.82
C VAL A 125 29.83 -25.65 29.71
N LYS A 126 29.95 -26.74 30.47
CA LYS A 126 31.12 -27.62 30.42
C LYS A 126 30.81 -28.89 29.63
N GLU A 127 29.58 -29.36 29.70
CA GLU A 127 29.19 -30.62 29.06
C GLU A 127 28.53 -30.38 27.71
N PHE A 128 28.79 -31.30 26.77
CA PHE A 128 28.26 -31.19 25.41
C PHE A 128 26.72 -31.33 25.36
N PRO A 129 26.07 -32.26 26.10
CA PRO A 129 24.61 -32.37 26.11
C PRO A 129 23.92 -31.09 26.61
N GLU A 130 24.38 -30.53 27.73
CA GLU A 130 23.87 -29.25 28.26
C GLU A 130 24.02 -28.10 27.25
N THR A 131 25.06 -28.15 26.42
CA THR A 131 25.31 -27.13 25.39
C THR A 131 24.26 -27.23 24.29
N LEU A 132 23.91 -28.45 23.88
CA LEU A 132 22.86 -28.68 22.89
C LEU A 132 21.48 -28.24 23.40
N ASP A 133 21.16 -28.52 24.67
CA ASP A 133 19.89 -28.08 25.28
C ASP A 133 19.76 -26.55 25.28
N ILE A 134 20.86 -25.83 25.51
CA ILE A 134 20.88 -24.37 25.46
C ILE A 134 20.76 -23.85 24.03
N ILE A 135 21.40 -24.52 23.07
CA ILE A 135 21.27 -24.17 21.65
C ILE A 135 19.83 -24.36 21.17
N GLU A 136 19.15 -25.43 21.59
CA GLU A 136 17.73 -25.64 21.29
C GLU A 136 16.87 -24.49 21.83
N LYS A 137 17.15 -24.03 23.07
CA LYS A 137 16.46 -22.86 23.63
C LYS A 137 16.74 -21.58 22.84
N ILE A 138 17.99 -21.34 22.44
CA ILE A 138 18.35 -20.17 21.62
C ILE A 138 17.64 -20.25 20.26
N GLU A 139 17.54 -21.43 19.65
CA GLU A 139 16.91 -21.62 18.35
C GLU A 139 15.41 -21.33 18.40
N LYS A 140 14.68 -21.83 19.40
CA LYS A 140 13.26 -21.49 19.62
C LYS A 140 13.04 -19.98 19.74
N VAL A 141 13.89 -19.30 20.51
CA VAL A 141 13.81 -17.84 20.68
C VAL A 141 14.16 -17.11 19.39
N ALA A 142 15.11 -17.62 18.60
CA ALA A 142 15.46 -17.06 17.30
C ALA A 142 14.32 -17.21 16.28
N SER A 143 13.61 -18.34 16.26
CA SER A 143 12.41 -18.52 15.41
C SER A 143 11.32 -17.50 15.75
N ASN A 144 11.02 -17.31 17.04
CA ASN A 144 10.05 -16.30 17.48
C ASN A 144 10.51 -14.87 17.10
N MET A 145 11.82 -14.59 17.13
CA MET A 145 12.37 -13.31 16.68
C MET A 145 12.29 -13.11 15.16
N ASP A 146 12.36 -14.18 14.37
CA ASP A 146 12.22 -14.13 12.91
C ASP A 146 10.78 -13.76 12.50
N GLU A 147 9.78 -14.26 13.24
CA GLU A 147 8.38 -13.82 13.09
C GLU A 147 8.25 -12.32 13.39
N VAL A 148 8.79 -11.86 14.54
CA VAL A 148 8.77 -10.43 14.90
C VAL A 148 9.49 -9.59 13.83
N TRP A 149 10.63 -10.03 13.32
CA TRP A 149 11.36 -9.33 12.26
C TRP A 149 10.51 -9.20 10.98
N SER A 150 9.80 -10.28 10.61
CA SER A 150 8.90 -10.32 9.46
C SER A 150 7.72 -9.35 9.62
N ASP A 151 7.13 -9.28 10.81
CA ASP A 151 6.05 -8.33 11.11
C ASP A 151 6.55 -6.87 11.03
N ARG A 152 7.72 -6.57 11.58
CA ARG A 152 8.32 -5.22 11.49
C ARG A 152 8.67 -4.84 10.06
N LEU A 153 9.04 -5.81 9.23
CA LEU A 153 9.27 -5.60 7.81
C LEU A 153 7.96 -5.24 7.09
N ALA A 154 6.85 -5.91 7.42
CA ALA A 154 5.54 -5.61 6.87
C ALA A 154 5.02 -4.23 7.28
N ASP A 155 5.30 -3.80 8.52
CA ASP A 155 4.94 -2.48 9.04
C ASP A 155 5.79 -1.33 8.45
N GLY A 156 6.96 -1.63 7.90
CA GLY A 156 7.90 -0.64 7.36
C GLY A 156 8.69 0.13 8.43
N ASP A 157 8.74 -0.35 9.68
CA ASP A 157 9.59 0.24 10.74
C ASP A 157 11.03 -0.25 10.61
N ASN A 158 11.82 0.50 9.82
CA ASN A 158 13.23 0.21 9.57
C ASN A 158 14.10 0.13 10.85
N LYS A 159 13.75 0.87 11.93
CA LYS A 159 14.55 0.86 13.15
C LYS A 159 14.33 -0.42 13.93
N ALA A 160 13.06 -0.79 14.14
CA ALA A 160 12.70 -2.02 14.81
C ALA A 160 13.19 -3.25 14.03
N GLN A 161 13.06 -3.22 12.69
CA GLN A 161 13.60 -4.27 11.81
C GLN A 161 15.11 -4.47 12.00
N HIS A 162 15.89 -3.38 11.98
CA HIS A 162 17.35 -3.49 12.13
C HIS A 162 17.73 -4.03 13.51
N GLN A 163 16.98 -3.68 14.54
CA GLN A 163 17.19 -4.19 15.88
C GLN A 163 16.90 -5.69 16.00
N SER A 164 15.76 -6.17 15.49
CA SER A 164 15.43 -7.60 15.46
C SER A 164 16.48 -8.41 14.68
N TYR A 165 16.97 -7.86 13.57
CA TYR A 165 18.06 -8.47 12.81
C TYR A 165 19.36 -8.56 13.61
N ASN A 166 19.69 -7.55 14.42
CA ASN A 166 20.86 -7.59 15.29
C ASN A 166 20.74 -8.69 16.35
N TYR A 167 19.54 -8.89 16.94
CA TYR A 167 19.31 -9.99 17.86
C TYR A 167 19.49 -11.37 17.21
N LEU A 168 19.02 -11.55 15.97
CA LEU A 168 19.25 -12.80 15.22
C LEU A 168 20.74 -13.07 15.00
N ASN A 169 21.54 -12.04 14.70
CA ASN A 169 22.99 -12.18 14.60
C ASN A 169 23.62 -12.52 15.96
N ASP A 170 23.16 -11.92 17.04
CA ASP A 170 23.63 -12.23 18.38
C ASP A 170 23.36 -13.70 18.75
N PHE A 171 22.18 -14.24 18.41
CA PHE A 171 21.88 -15.67 18.60
C PHE A 171 22.79 -16.58 17.80
N SER A 172 23.01 -16.27 16.52
CA SER A 172 23.93 -17.02 15.67
C SER A 172 25.35 -17.05 16.26
N ASN A 173 25.86 -15.88 16.67
CA ASN A 173 27.16 -15.76 17.31
C ASN A 173 27.23 -16.52 18.63
N MET A 174 26.17 -16.48 19.44
CA MET A 174 26.09 -17.23 20.69
C MET A 174 26.15 -18.74 20.46
N ILE A 175 25.37 -19.27 19.50
CA ILE A 175 25.37 -20.69 19.16
C ILE A 175 26.78 -21.14 18.78
N VAL A 176 27.44 -20.41 17.88
CA VAL A 176 28.82 -20.71 17.44
C VAL A 176 29.77 -20.68 18.63
N ASN A 177 29.74 -19.64 19.45
CA ASN A 177 30.62 -19.51 20.62
C ASN A 177 30.43 -20.63 21.64
N LYS A 178 29.20 -21.10 21.86
CA LYS A 178 28.92 -22.20 22.79
C LYS A 178 29.38 -23.53 22.21
N LEU A 179 29.11 -23.80 20.93
CA LEU A 179 29.61 -24.98 20.23
C LEU A 179 31.13 -25.04 20.23
N ASP A 180 31.81 -23.94 19.94
CA ASP A 180 33.28 -23.87 19.93
C ASP A 180 33.86 -24.18 21.31
N LYS A 181 33.26 -23.64 22.38
CA LYS A 181 33.70 -23.94 23.76
C LYS A 181 33.47 -25.40 24.12
N ALA A 182 32.31 -25.96 23.80
CA ALA A 182 31.98 -27.35 24.12
C ALA A 182 32.83 -28.33 23.33
N THR A 183 33.03 -28.10 22.02
CA THR A 183 33.91 -28.93 21.18
C THR A 183 35.37 -28.81 21.62
N ALA A 184 35.86 -27.62 21.96
CA ALA A 184 37.19 -27.45 22.53
C ALA A 184 37.35 -28.20 23.87
N ASN A 185 36.30 -28.24 24.69
CA ASN A 185 36.31 -28.99 25.94
C ASN A 185 36.34 -30.51 25.68
N CYS A 186 35.51 -31.01 24.76
CA CYS A 186 35.55 -32.40 24.33
C CYS A 186 36.94 -32.78 23.81
N LEU A 187 37.56 -31.92 22.98
CA LEU A 187 38.91 -32.12 22.44
C LEU A 187 40.00 -32.15 23.53
N ARG A 188 39.85 -31.36 24.59
CA ARG A 188 40.80 -31.35 25.73
C ARG A 188 40.71 -32.59 26.60
N PHE A 189 39.52 -33.18 26.70
CA PHE A 189 39.23 -34.34 27.53
C PHE A 189 38.99 -35.62 26.71
N VAL A 190 39.51 -35.67 25.47
CA VAL A 190 39.38 -36.83 24.57
C VAL A 190 39.88 -38.11 25.24
N ASP A 191 41.00 -38.04 25.94
CA ASP A 191 41.60 -39.21 26.60
C ASP A 191 40.73 -39.80 27.71
N THR A 192 39.88 -38.98 28.34
CA THR A 192 38.90 -39.42 29.36
C THR A 192 37.55 -39.80 28.78
N LEU A 193 37.25 -39.38 27.55
CA LEU A 193 35.99 -39.68 26.84
C LEU A 193 36.11 -40.88 25.89
N TRP A 194 37.32 -41.41 25.72
CA TRP A 194 37.59 -42.62 24.91
C TRP A 194 37.47 -43.90 25.75
N ASN A 195 36.67 -44.84 25.27
CA ASN A 195 36.72 -46.24 25.72
C ASN A 195 37.90 -46.97 25.03
N ASP A 196 38.43 -48.05 25.64
CA ASP A 196 39.41 -48.99 25.07
C ASP A 196 39.02 -49.52 23.66
N LYS A 197 37.73 -49.39 23.26
CA LYS A 197 37.21 -49.70 21.92
C LYS A 197 37.23 -48.55 20.91
N GLN A 198 37.81 -47.40 21.26
CA GLN A 198 37.79 -46.16 20.47
C GLN A 198 36.40 -45.54 20.21
N GLU A 199 35.37 -45.95 20.96
CA GLU A 199 34.03 -45.35 20.92
C GLU A 199 33.98 -44.12 21.85
N MET A 200 33.39 -43.03 21.36
CA MET A 200 33.24 -41.77 22.11
C MET A 200 31.90 -41.81 22.86
N HIS A 201 31.92 -41.98 24.18
CA HIS A 201 30.69 -41.95 24.97
C HIS A 201 30.31 -40.50 25.30
N ILE A 202 29.40 -39.92 24.51
CA ILE A 202 28.78 -38.62 24.82
C ILE A 202 27.68 -38.78 25.90
N GLU A 203 27.27 -40.01 26.22
CA GLU A 203 26.05 -40.28 27.00
C GLU A 203 26.25 -40.60 28.50
N SER A 204 27.47 -40.74 29.02
CA SER A 204 27.66 -41.22 30.40
C SER A 204 27.97 -40.13 31.43
N VAL A 205 27.08 -39.14 31.56
CA VAL A 205 26.86 -38.42 32.84
C VAL A 205 25.35 -38.24 33.10
N ILE A 206 24.53 -39.19 32.64
CA ILE A 206 23.18 -39.33 33.19
C ILE A 206 23.31 -40.26 34.41
N SER A 207 23.01 -39.71 35.58
CA SER A 207 22.87 -40.34 36.91
C SER A 207 24.14 -40.70 37.71
N SER A 208 24.53 -39.78 38.61
CA SER A 208 24.67 -40.02 40.07
C SER A 208 24.57 -38.71 40.82
#